data_AF-A0A4Y3NKG0-F1
#
_entry.id   AF-A0A4Y3NKG0-F1
#
_cell.length_a   1.000
_cell.length_b   1.000
_cell.length_c   1.000
_cell.angle_alpha   90.00
_cell.angle_beta   90.00
_cell.angle_gamma   90.00
#
_symmetry.space_group_name_H-M   'P 1'
#
loop_
_entity.id
_entity.type
_entity.pdbx_description
1 polymer ?
#
loop_
_entity_poly.entity_id
_entity_poly.type
_entity_poly.pdbx_seq_one_letter_code
_entity_poly.pdbx_strand_id
1 'polypeptide(L)'
;MPKTLKLVARLAPRQLNDEIALAKVELKRKATQVGVAGAFFAVALVFLALLVIALVVAAILGLATIMPGWLAALIVAAFFLVIVAIASLIGIAKFKKAMPLVPEDTIRGIKHDLGIAKEGSDFDESILDPNSPAAKAAKAEKEAAAEKAKAEKAAKEAAKEADAVKAPTEAELRSRLKRRREHLTGVRDELGEQLDVKKQGQALLHSANEKFQESKEFAAAKLADLGDSVPPSLTERLAARWKDLAAFATAAVVFVVALRKLLKK
;
A
#
# COMPACT_ATOMS: atom_id res chain seq x y z
N MET A 1 -19.64 -19.60 34.03
CA MET A 1 -18.23 -19.72 33.57
C MET A 1 -17.35 -20.04 34.77
N PRO A 2 -16.61 -21.16 34.77
CA PRO A 2 -15.81 -21.58 35.92
C PRO A 2 -14.72 -20.54 36.21
N LYS A 3 -14.41 -20.32 37.50
CA LYS A 3 -13.47 -19.29 37.99
C LYS A 3 -12.08 -19.37 37.34
N THR A 4 -11.68 -20.53 36.82
CA THR A 4 -10.43 -20.80 36.10
C THR A 4 -10.35 -20.09 34.75
N LEU A 5 -11.42 -20.08 33.96
CA LEU A 5 -11.50 -19.36 32.67
C LEU A 5 -11.32 -17.84 32.85
N LYS A 6 -11.85 -17.29 33.94
CA LYS A 6 -11.70 -15.87 34.29
C LYS A 6 -10.26 -15.51 34.70
N LEU A 7 -9.52 -16.44 35.32
CA LEU A 7 -8.13 -16.25 35.69
C LEU A 7 -7.22 -16.35 34.46
N VAL A 8 -7.44 -17.36 33.60
CA VAL A 8 -6.70 -17.50 32.34
C VAL A 8 -6.92 -16.28 31.44
N ALA A 9 -8.16 -15.81 31.27
CA ALA A 9 -8.46 -14.62 30.47
C ALA A 9 -7.82 -13.33 31.03
N ARG A 10 -7.56 -13.27 32.34
CA ARG A 10 -6.93 -12.11 32.99
C ARG A 10 -5.39 -12.18 32.98
N LEU A 11 -4.81 -13.37 32.98
CA LEU A 11 -3.36 -13.61 33.05
C LEU A 11 -2.70 -13.78 31.67
N ALA A 12 -3.41 -14.35 30.70
CA ALA A 12 -2.89 -14.57 29.35
C ALA A 12 -2.34 -13.30 28.66
N PRO A 13 -2.99 -12.12 28.74
CA PRO A 13 -2.45 -10.91 28.12
C PRO A 13 -1.14 -10.43 28.77
N ARG A 14 -0.98 -10.63 30.09
CA ARG A 14 0.24 -10.26 30.81
C ARG A 14 1.40 -11.18 30.43
N GLN A 15 1.17 -12.49 30.41
CA GLN A 15 2.19 -13.46 29.99
C GLN A 15 2.63 -13.23 28.54
N LEU A 16 1.70 -12.99 27.62
CA LEU A 16 2.05 -12.67 26.23
C LEU A 16 2.87 -11.37 26.13
N ASN A 17 2.51 -10.35 26.90
CA ASN A 17 3.27 -9.10 26.91
C ASN A 17 4.69 -9.28 27.47
N ASP A 18 4.85 -10.12 28.50
CA ASP A 18 6.14 -10.42 29.10
C ASP A 18 7.04 -11.24 28.16
N GLU A 19 6.49 -12.25 27.48
CA GLU A 19 7.19 -13.02 26.44
C GLU A 19 7.61 -12.13 25.25
N ILE A 20 6.74 -11.23 24.79
CA ILE A 20 7.06 -10.26 23.75
C ILE A 20 8.15 -9.30 24.24
N ALA A 21 8.10 -8.86 25.50
CA ALA A 21 9.11 -7.98 26.07
C ALA A 21 10.47 -8.67 26.15
N LEU A 22 10.51 -9.94 26.56
CA LEU A 22 11.72 -10.76 26.61
C LEU A 22 12.28 -10.99 25.20
N ALA A 23 11.44 -11.38 24.23
CA ALA A 23 11.82 -11.53 22.84
C ALA A 23 12.40 -10.24 22.24
N LYS A 24 11.83 -9.07 22.58
CA LYS A 24 12.37 -7.77 22.16
C LYS A 24 13.75 -7.49 22.75
N VAL A 25 13.97 -7.80 24.02
CA VAL A 25 15.28 -7.62 24.67
C VAL A 25 16.32 -8.53 24.03
N GLU A 26 15.99 -9.80 23.80
CA GLU A 26 16.89 -10.75 23.17
C GLU A 26 17.17 -10.39 21.70
N LEU A 27 16.14 -10.01 20.93
CA LEU A 27 16.30 -9.49 19.57
C LEU A 27 17.18 -8.25 19.56
N LYS A 28 17.00 -7.30 20.47
CA LYS A 28 17.84 -6.10 20.54
C LYS A 28 19.30 -6.46 20.85
N ARG A 29 19.54 -7.40 21.76
CA ARG A 29 20.90 -7.88 22.09
C ARG A 29 21.56 -8.60 20.91
N LYS A 30 20.84 -9.51 20.25
CA LYS A 30 21.33 -10.19 19.04
C LYS A 30 21.53 -9.21 17.88
N ALA A 31 20.59 -8.29 17.67
CA ALA A 31 20.65 -7.29 16.61
C ALA A 31 21.79 -6.29 16.81
N THR A 32 22.10 -5.89 18.05
CA THR A 32 23.26 -5.04 18.33
C THR A 32 24.57 -5.78 18.09
N GLN A 33 24.68 -7.03 18.53
CA GLN A 33 25.89 -7.84 18.28
C GLN A 33 26.11 -8.12 16.79
N VAL A 34 25.07 -8.56 16.07
CA VAL A 34 25.11 -8.76 14.62
C VAL A 34 25.30 -7.43 13.89
N GLY A 35 24.70 -6.34 14.38
CA GLY A 35 24.80 -5.01 13.79
C GLY A 35 26.22 -4.43 13.89
N VAL A 36 26.89 -4.57 15.03
CA VAL A 36 28.29 -4.14 15.19
C VAL A 36 29.21 -4.96 14.30
N ALA A 37 29.05 -6.29 14.28
CA ALA A 37 29.82 -7.14 13.36
C ALA A 37 29.55 -6.77 11.90
N GLY A 38 28.28 -6.55 11.54
CA GLY A 38 27.86 -6.11 10.22
C GLY A 38 28.46 -4.76 9.81
N ALA A 39 28.59 -3.82 10.75
CA ALA A 39 29.23 -2.53 10.49
C ALA A 39 30.72 -2.68 10.16
N PHE A 40 31.46 -3.48 10.93
CA PHE A 40 32.87 -3.77 10.60
C PHE A 40 33.02 -4.51 9.28
N PHE A 41 32.14 -5.48 8.99
CA PHE A 41 32.12 -6.15 7.68
C PHE A 41 31.82 -5.17 6.55
N ALA A 42 30.89 -4.23 6.72
CA ALA A 42 30.59 -3.22 5.73
C ALA A 42 31.83 -2.35 5.43
N VAL A 43 32.52 -1.87 6.46
CA VAL A 43 33.77 -1.12 6.32
C VAL A 43 34.84 -1.97 5.61
N ALA A 44 35.03 -3.22 6.04
CA ALA A 44 35.98 -4.13 5.42
C ALA A 44 35.68 -4.38 3.93
N LEU A 45 34.40 -4.55 3.56
CA LEU A 45 33.98 -4.74 2.17
C LEU A 45 34.26 -3.49 1.32
N VAL A 46 34.06 -2.28 1.87
CA VAL A 46 34.41 -1.03 1.17
C VAL A 46 35.91 -0.96 0.91
N PHE A 47 36.75 -1.20 1.91
CA PHE A 47 38.21 -1.18 1.73
C PHE A 47 38.70 -2.31 0.82
N LEU A 48 38.08 -3.49 0.88
CA LEU A 48 38.37 -4.59 -0.03
C LEU A 48 38.01 -4.21 -1.48
N ALA A 49 36.88 -3.55 -1.71
CA ALA A 49 36.51 -3.07 -3.04
C ALA A 49 37.52 -2.04 -3.58
N LEU A 50 37.94 -1.09 -2.75
CA LEU A 50 38.99 -0.12 -3.11
C LEU A 50 40.33 -0.80 -3.41
N LEU A 51 40.72 -1.80 -2.61
CA LEU A 51 41.92 -2.60 -2.84
C LEU A 51 41.86 -3.33 -4.18
N VAL A 52 40.73 -3.97 -4.51
CA VAL A 52 40.55 -4.67 -5.79
C VAL A 52 40.69 -3.69 -6.96
N ILE A 53 40.09 -2.49 -6.88
CA ILE A 53 40.24 -1.46 -7.90
C ILE A 53 41.71 -1.05 -8.06
N ALA A 54 42.41 -0.79 -6.95
CA ALA A 54 43.82 -0.44 -6.97
C ALA A 54 44.69 -1.54 -7.59
N LEU A 55 44.42 -2.81 -7.28
CA LEU A 55 45.12 -3.96 -7.86
C LEU A 55 44.85 -4.11 -9.36
N VAL A 56 43.61 -3.88 -9.81
CA VAL A 56 43.27 -3.89 -11.24
C VAL A 56 44.04 -2.80 -11.97
N VAL A 57 44.06 -1.57 -11.44
CA VAL A 57 44.82 -0.46 -12.03
C VAL A 57 46.32 -0.77 -12.06
N ALA A 58 46.87 -1.28 -10.95
CA ALA A 58 48.28 -1.67 -10.88
C ALA A 58 48.63 -2.77 -11.89
N ALA A 59 47.75 -3.77 -12.08
CA ALA A 59 47.93 -4.82 -13.07
C ALA A 59 47.91 -4.27 -14.50
N ILE A 60 46.98 -3.36 -14.81
CA ILE A 60 46.91 -2.71 -16.13
C ILE A 60 48.17 -1.88 -16.38
N LEU A 61 48.58 -1.04 -15.43
CA LEU A 61 49.78 -0.21 -15.57
C LEU A 61 51.06 -1.04 -15.66
N GLY A 62 51.17 -2.11 -14.86
CA GLY A 62 52.30 -3.03 -14.92
C GLY A 62 52.38 -3.78 -16.26
N LEU A 63 51.25 -4.19 -16.83
CA LEU A 63 51.23 -4.84 -18.14
C LEU A 63 51.45 -3.82 -19.28
N ALA A 64 51.01 -2.57 -19.09
CA ALA A 64 51.22 -1.48 -20.04
C ALA A 64 52.69 -1.07 -20.21
N THR A 65 53.61 -1.54 -19.36
CA THR A 65 55.06 -1.30 -19.57
C THR A 65 55.64 -2.13 -20.71
N ILE A 66 54.97 -3.21 -21.12
CA ILE A 66 55.44 -4.12 -22.19
C ILE A 66 54.50 -4.17 -23.41
N MET A 67 53.33 -3.53 -23.35
CA MET A 67 52.36 -3.47 -24.46
C MET A 67 51.47 -2.21 -24.38
N PRO A 68 50.72 -1.86 -25.44
CA PRO A 68 49.82 -0.70 -25.40
C PRO A 68 48.79 -0.80 -24.27
N GLY A 69 48.54 0.32 -23.57
CA GLY A 69 47.67 0.35 -22.39
C GLY A 69 46.23 -0.11 -22.65
N TRP A 70 45.69 0.12 -23.86
CA TRP A 70 44.37 -0.36 -24.24
C TRP A 70 44.31 -1.90 -24.32
N LEU A 71 45.38 -2.54 -24.81
CA LEU A 71 45.48 -3.99 -24.90
C LEU A 71 45.67 -4.61 -23.51
N ALA A 72 46.51 -3.99 -22.67
CA ALA A 72 46.67 -4.39 -21.28
C ALA A 72 45.34 -4.37 -20.50
N ALA A 73 44.55 -3.30 -20.66
CA ALA A 73 43.22 -3.20 -20.06
C ALA A 73 42.27 -4.31 -20.52
N LEU A 74 42.25 -4.63 -21.82
CA LEU A 74 41.42 -5.72 -22.35
C LEU A 74 41.84 -7.10 -21.81
N ILE A 75 43.14 -7.37 -21.69
CA ILE A 75 43.63 -8.64 -21.16
C ILE A 75 43.26 -8.80 -19.68
N VAL A 76 43.47 -7.76 -18.87
CA VAL A 76 43.09 -7.80 -17.45
C VAL A 76 41.58 -7.95 -17.31
N ALA A 77 40.78 -7.23 -18.11
CA ALA A 77 39.33 -7.37 -18.12
C ALA A 77 38.88 -8.79 -18.49
N ALA A 78 39.48 -9.41 -19.51
CA ALA A 78 39.19 -10.78 -19.91
C ALA A 78 39.52 -11.79 -18.80
N PHE A 79 40.64 -11.59 -18.09
CA PHE A 79 41.01 -12.42 -16.94
C PHE A 79 39.95 -12.36 -15.83
N PHE A 80 39.50 -11.16 -15.44
CA PHE A 80 38.45 -11.01 -14.44
C PHE A 80 37.09 -11.56 -14.91
N LEU A 81 36.78 -11.43 -16.21
CA LEU A 81 35.56 -12.02 -16.78
C LEU A 81 35.52 -13.54 -16.61
N VAL A 82 36.65 -14.22 -16.82
CA VAL A 82 36.77 -15.67 -16.60
C VAL A 82 36.55 -16.02 -15.13
N ILE A 83 37.16 -15.27 -14.20
CA ILE A 83 36.95 -15.48 -12.76
C ILE A 83 35.48 -15.32 -12.40
N VAL A 84 34.82 -14.25 -12.88
CA VAL A 84 33.39 -13.99 -12.65
C VAL A 84 32.53 -15.11 -13.21
N ALA A 85 32.84 -15.61 -14.41
CA ALA A 85 32.11 -16.71 -15.02
C ALA A 85 32.21 -17.99 -14.16
N ILE A 86 33.43 -18.37 -13.74
CA ILE A 86 33.64 -19.55 -12.89
C ILE A 86 32.94 -19.40 -11.55
N ALA A 87 33.13 -18.25 -10.88
CA ALA A 87 32.51 -17.97 -9.59
C ALA A 87 30.97 -17.99 -9.69
N SER A 88 30.40 -17.43 -10.76
CA SER A 88 28.96 -17.44 -11.02
C SER A 88 28.44 -18.86 -11.24
N LEU A 89 29.15 -19.68 -12.02
CA LEU A 89 28.77 -21.08 -12.24
C LEU A 89 28.79 -21.89 -10.94
N ILE A 90 29.84 -21.73 -10.12
CA ILE A 90 29.93 -22.38 -8.80
C ILE A 90 28.82 -21.87 -7.88
N GLY A 91 28.58 -20.56 -7.85
CA GLY A 91 27.54 -19.92 -7.05
C GLY A 91 26.16 -20.45 -7.41
N ILE A 92 25.82 -20.50 -8.70
CA ILE A 92 24.56 -21.05 -9.19
C ILE A 92 24.45 -22.55 -8.85
N ALA A 93 25.52 -23.33 -9.03
CA ALA A 93 25.51 -24.76 -8.71
C ALA A 93 25.27 -25.02 -7.22
N LYS A 94 25.92 -24.24 -6.34
CA LYS A 94 25.74 -24.32 -4.89
C LYS A 94 24.35 -23.83 -4.48
N PHE A 95 23.86 -22.74 -5.08
CA PHE A 95 22.54 -22.20 -4.82
C PHE A 95 21.43 -23.18 -5.21
N LYS A 96 21.56 -23.85 -6.38
CA LYS A 96 20.64 -24.91 -6.81
C LYS A 96 20.63 -26.10 -5.86
N LYS A 97 21.80 -26.49 -5.32
CA LYS A 97 21.90 -27.58 -4.32
C LYS A 97 21.35 -27.18 -2.94
N ALA A 98 21.37 -25.90 -2.62
CA ALA A 98 20.82 -25.37 -1.37
C ALA A 98 19.31 -25.08 -1.47
N MET A 99 18.67 -25.32 -2.62
CA MET A 99 17.23 -25.25 -2.77
C MET A 99 16.58 -26.64 -2.62
N PRO A 100 15.41 -26.71 -1.96
CA PRO A 100 14.59 -25.57 -1.54
C PRO A 100 15.04 -24.95 -0.20
N LEU A 101 15.20 -23.61 -0.18
CA LEU A 101 15.56 -22.81 1.01
C LEU A 101 14.49 -22.86 2.11
N VAL A 102 13.29 -23.33 1.74
CA VAL A 102 12.18 -23.56 2.64
C VAL A 102 11.94 -25.07 2.63
N PRO A 103 11.97 -25.75 3.79
CA PRO A 103 11.69 -27.18 3.85
C PRO A 103 10.35 -27.48 3.18
N GLU A 104 10.31 -28.50 2.33
CA GLU A 104 9.09 -28.87 1.59
C GLU A 104 7.92 -29.15 2.53
N ASP A 105 8.22 -29.72 3.70
CA ASP A 105 7.24 -29.99 4.76
C ASP A 105 6.66 -28.70 5.36
N THR A 106 7.44 -27.63 5.47
CA THR A 106 6.95 -26.32 5.93
C THR A 106 5.99 -25.71 4.92
N ILE A 107 6.31 -25.79 3.63
CA ILE A 107 5.41 -25.33 2.56
C ILE A 107 4.13 -26.18 2.54
N ARG A 108 4.26 -27.51 2.71
CA ARG A 108 3.13 -28.44 2.75
C ARG A 108 2.20 -28.12 3.92
N GLY A 109 2.75 -27.93 5.11
CA GLY A 109 1.98 -27.55 6.31
C GLY A 109 1.22 -26.24 6.12
N ILE A 110 1.86 -25.20 5.59
CA ILE A 110 1.17 -23.91 5.33
C ILE A 110 0.03 -24.08 4.31
N LYS A 111 0.22 -24.87 3.25
CA LYS A 111 -0.84 -25.12 2.27
C LYS A 111 -1.98 -25.96 2.84
N HIS A 112 -1.66 -26.94 3.69
CA HIS A 112 -2.64 -27.73 4.43
C HIS A 112 -3.49 -26.82 5.33
N ASP A 113 -2.85 -25.99 6.15
CA ASP A 113 -3.55 -25.11 7.09
C ASP A 113 -4.43 -24.08 6.38
N LEU A 114 -3.97 -23.53 5.26
CA LEU A 114 -4.76 -22.64 4.40
C LEU A 114 -5.92 -23.37 3.70
N GLY A 115 -5.70 -24.61 3.29
CA GLY A 115 -6.71 -25.48 2.69
C GLY A 115 -7.84 -25.75 3.66
N ILE A 116 -7.52 -26.20 4.87
CA ILE A 116 -8.48 -26.42 5.94
C ILE A 116 -9.20 -25.12 6.33
N ALA A 117 -8.49 -23.98 6.40
CA ALA A 117 -9.11 -22.70 6.71
C ALA A 117 -10.12 -22.23 5.64
N LYS A 118 -9.96 -22.65 4.38
CA LYS A 118 -10.80 -22.24 3.26
C LYS A 118 -11.93 -23.23 2.96
N GLU A 119 -11.62 -24.52 3.01
CA GLU A 119 -12.47 -25.61 2.52
C GLU A 119 -12.95 -26.52 3.66
N GLY A 120 -12.45 -26.32 4.88
CA GLY A 120 -12.92 -27.03 6.07
C GLY A 120 -12.65 -28.53 5.99
N SER A 121 -13.65 -29.34 6.36
CA SER A 121 -13.58 -30.80 6.27
C SER A 121 -13.55 -31.35 4.84
N ASP A 122 -13.90 -30.53 3.86
CA ASP A 122 -13.99 -30.93 2.46
C ASP A 122 -12.64 -30.77 1.73
N PHE A 123 -11.62 -30.28 2.44
CA PHE A 123 -10.27 -30.15 1.91
C PHE A 123 -9.64 -31.54 1.68
N ASP A 124 -9.28 -31.83 0.44
CA ASP A 124 -8.60 -33.06 0.07
C ASP A 124 -7.08 -32.90 0.27
N GLU A 125 -6.50 -33.54 1.28
CA GLU A 125 -5.06 -33.48 1.53
C GLU A 125 -4.22 -34.06 0.37
N SER A 126 -4.80 -34.93 -0.46
CA SER A 126 -4.10 -35.61 -1.56
C SER A 126 -3.63 -34.64 -2.66
N ILE A 127 -4.19 -33.43 -2.76
CA ILE A 127 -3.73 -32.40 -3.70
C ILE A 127 -2.40 -31.76 -3.29
N LEU A 128 -1.93 -31.98 -2.06
CA LEU A 128 -0.65 -31.45 -1.56
C LEU A 128 0.54 -32.34 -1.89
N ASP A 129 0.32 -33.62 -2.19
CA ASP A 129 1.37 -34.56 -2.57
C ASP A 129 1.69 -34.42 -4.07
N PRO A 130 2.90 -33.99 -4.47
CA PRO A 130 3.28 -33.82 -5.87
C PRO A 130 3.15 -35.10 -6.72
N ASN A 131 3.16 -36.27 -6.09
CA ASN A 131 3.10 -37.56 -6.79
C ASN A 131 1.68 -38.13 -6.91
N SER A 132 0.68 -37.51 -6.28
CA SER A 132 -0.70 -37.97 -6.35
C SER A 132 -1.29 -37.76 -7.76
N PRO A 133 -2.25 -38.61 -8.18
CA PRO A 133 -2.96 -38.42 -9.44
C PRO A 133 -3.69 -37.07 -9.51
N ALA A 134 -4.18 -36.57 -8.37
CA ALA A 134 -4.85 -35.27 -8.26
C ALA A 134 -3.91 -34.09 -8.51
N ALA A 135 -2.68 -34.10 -7.95
CA ALA A 135 -1.70 -33.05 -8.19
C ALA A 135 -1.19 -33.04 -9.64
N LYS A 136 -1.05 -34.23 -10.25
CA LYS A 136 -0.68 -34.36 -11.68
C LYS A 136 -1.79 -33.85 -12.60
N ALA A 137 -3.05 -34.16 -12.29
CA ALA A 137 -4.20 -33.62 -13.02
C ALA A 137 -4.26 -32.08 -12.91
N ALA A 138 -4.13 -31.52 -11.70
CA ALA A 138 -4.14 -30.08 -11.48
C ALA A 138 -2.96 -29.35 -12.17
N LYS A 139 -1.78 -29.99 -12.23
CA LYS A 139 -0.61 -29.46 -12.97
C LYS A 139 -0.84 -29.50 -14.48
N ALA A 140 -1.36 -30.61 -15.00
CA ALA A 140 -1.70 -30.76 -16.41
C ALA A 140 -2.78 -29.77 -16.86
N GLU A 141 -3.79 -29.52 -16.01
CA GLU A 141 -4.81 -28.49 -16.25
C GLU A 141 -4.22 -27.07 -16.27
N LYS A 142 -3.32 -26.74 -15.34
CA LYS A 142 -2.63 -25.45 -15.34
C LYS A 142 -1.72 -25.26 -16.55
N GLU A 143 -1.00 -26.31 -16.96
CA GLU A 143 -0.16 -26.29 -18.16
C GLU A 143 -1.02 -26.15 -19.43
N ALA A 144 -2.11 -26.92 -19.55
CA ALA A 144 -3.07 -26.80 -20.64
C ALA A 144 -3.76 -25.42 -20.67
N ALA A 145 -4.10 -24.85 -19.52
CA ALA A 145 -4.65 -23.50 -19.43
C ALA A 145 -3.62 -22.42 -19.80
N ALA A 146 -2.35 -22.61 -19.42
CA ALA A 146 -1.25 -21.71 -19.79
C ALA A 146 -0.94 -21.79 -21.30
N GLU A 147 -1.00 -22.97 -21.89
CA GLU A 147 -0.86 -23.17 -23.35
C GLU A 147 -2.04 -22.57 -24.11
N LYS A 148 -3.28 -22.80 -23.67
CA LYS A 148 -4.47 -22.15 -24.25
C LYS A 148 -4.39 -20.62 -24.15
N ALA A 149 -3.95 -20.08 -23.02
CA ALA A 149 -3.78 -18.64 -22.84
C ALA A 149 -2.67 -18.06 -23.72
N LYS A 150 -1.58 -18.81 -23.94
CA LYS A 150 -0.51 -18.42 -24.88
C LYS A 150 -0.99 -18.50 -26.33
N ALA A 151 -1.72 -19.55 -26.71
CA ALA A 151 -2.29 -19.72 -28.04
C ALA A 151 -3.35 -18.64 -28.34
N GLU A 152 -4.19 -18.28 -27.37
CA GLU A 152 -5.16 -17.20 -27.50
C GLU A 152 -4.49 -15.83 -27.62
N LYS A 153 -3.41 -15.57 -26.86
CA LYS A 153 -2.62 -14.35 -27.01
C LYS A 153 -1.92 -14.28 -28.36
N ALA A 154 -1.30 -15.36 -28.81
CA ALA A 154 -0.67 -15.44 -30.13
C ALA A 154 -1.71 -15.27 -31.26
N ALA A 155 -2.90 -15.85 -31.14
CA ALA A 155 -4.00 -15.66 -32.09
C ALA A 155 -4.52 -14.21 -32.10
N LYS A 156 -4.61 -13.56 -30.93
CA LYS A 156 -4.98 -12.14 -30.81
C LYS A 156 -3.90 -11.21 -31.35
N GLU A 157 -2.63 -11.56 -31.22
CA GLU A 157 -1.50 -10.80 -31.79
C GLU A 157 -1.43 -10.97 -33.31
N ALA A 158 -1.60 -12.19 -33.83
CA ALA A 158 -1.70 -12.45 -35.27
C ALA A 158 -2.95 -11.80 -35.91
N ALA A 159 -4.09 -11.76 -35.20
CA ALA A 159 -5.27 -11.03 -35.65
C ALA A 159 -5.06 -9.51 -35.66
N LYS A 160 -4.31 -8.96 -34.70
CA LYS A 160 -3.91 -7.54 -34.70
C LYS A 160 -2.98 -7.20 -35.86
N GLU A 161 -2.11 -8.13 -36.27
CA GLU A 161 -1.25 -7.98 -37.44
C GLU A 161 -2.03 -8.09 -38.76
N ALA A 162 -3.04 -8.95 -38.83
CA ALA A 162 -3.93 -9.09 -39.99
C ALA A 162 -4.90 -7.90 -40.17
N ASP A 163 -5.35 -7.26 -39.09
CA ASP A 163 -6.19 -6.05 -39.12
C ASP A 163 -5.41 -4.75 -39.36
N ALA A 164 -4.06 -4.81 -39.46
CA ALA A 164 -3.23 -3.64 -39.72
C ALA A 164 -3.45 -2.99 -41.12
N VAL A 165 -4.33 -3.55 -41.96
CA VAL A 165 -4.72 -2.97 -43.26
C VAL A 165 -6.10 -2.27 -43.26
N LYS A 166 -6.74 -2.03 -42.10
CA LYS A 166 -7.82 -1.03 -42.05
C LYS A 166 -7.77 -0.13 -40.82
N ALA A 167 -6.82 0.79 -40.85
CA ALA A 167 -6.86 1.98 -40.00
C ALA A 167 -8.27 2.62 -40.05
N PRO A 168 -8.87 3.00 -38.91
CA PRO A 168 -10.19 3.65 -38.89
C PRO A 168 -10.19 4.84 -39.84
N THR A 169 -11.13 4.86 -40.80
CA THR A 169 -11.20 5.94 -41.78
C THR A 169 -11.47 7.27 -41.07
N GLU A 170 -10.98 8.37 -41.62
CA GLU A 170 -11.08 9.70 -41.02
C GLU A 170 -12.54 10.06 -40.64
N ALA A 171 -13.51 9.59 -41.44
CA ALA A 171 -14.94 9.74 -41.16
C ALA A 171 -15.38 9.04 -39.86
N GLU A 172 -14.83 7.88 -39.56
CA GLU A 172 -15.12 7.12 -38.33
C GLU A 172 -14.43 7.76 -37.10
N LEU A 173 -13.23 8.30 -37.27
CA LEU A 173 -12.58 9.08 -36.21
C LEU A 173 -13.38 10.34 -35.88
N ARG A 174 -13.89 11.06 -36.90
CA ARG A 174 -14.74 12.24 -36.73
C ARG A 174 -16.05 11.90 -36.01
N SER A 175 -16.67 10.76 -36.32
CA SER A 175 -17.91 10.33 -35.66
C SER A 175 -17.69 9.96 -34.17
N ARG A 176 -16.57 9.29 -33.86
CA ARG A 176 -16.16 8.99 -32.47
C ARG A 176 -15.85 10.27 -31.68
N LEU A 177 -15.19 11.23 -32.29
CA LEU A 177 -14.93 12.56 -31.71
C LEU A 177 -16.21 13.34 -31.45
N LYS A 178 -17.22 13.22 -32.32
CA LYS A 178 -18.53 13.83 -32.11
C LYS A 178 -19.24 13.20 -30.90
N ARG A 179 -19.32 11.86 -30.83
CA ARG A 179 -19.92 11.14 -29.69
C ARG A 179 -19.23 11.45 -28.36
N ARG A 180 -17.90 11.56 -28.34
CA ARG A 180 -17.16 11.97 -27.13
C ARG A 180 -17.51 13.38 -26.68
N ARG A 181 -17.65 14.32 -27.62
CA ARG A 181 -18.05 15.70 -27.30
C ARG A 181 -19.46 15.76 -26.73
N GLU A 182 -20.41 15.04 -27.32
CA GLU A 182 -21.78 14.94 -26.81
C GLU A 182 -21.80 14.35 -25.39
N HIS A 183 -21.03 13.29 -25.14
CA HIS A 183 -20.91 12.70 -23.81
C HIS A 183 -20.30 13.66 -22.79
N LEU A 184 -19.24 14.39 -23.15
CA LEU A 184 -18.61 15.37 -22.26
C LEU A 184 -19.53 16.55 -21.95
N THR A 185 -20.36 16.97 -22.90
CA THR A 185 -21.38 18.00 -22.66
C THR A 185 -22.41 17.51 -21.64
N GLY A 186 -22.89 16.27 -21.75
CA GLY A 186 -23.81 15.69 -20.77
C GLY A 186 -23.20 15.61 -19.36
N VAL A 187 -21.95 15.16 -19.25
CA VAL A 187 -21.22 15.13 -17.96
C VAL A 187 -21.05 16.54 -17.39
N ARG A 188 -20.79 17.55 -18.23
CA ARG A 188 -20.70 18.96 -17.79
C ARG A 188 -22.04 19.47 -17.26
N ASP A 189 -23.13 19.16 -17.94
CA ASP A 189 -24.48 19.62 -17.56
C ASP A 189 -24.92 18.98 -16.24
N GLU A 190 -24.66 17.69 -16.08
CA GLU A 190 -24.90 16.97 -14.83
C GLU A 190 -24.05 17.51 -13.67
N LEU A 191 -22.76 17.77 -13.91
CA LEU A 191 -21.90 18.42 -12.90
C LEU A 191 -22.37 19.84 -12.57
N GLY A 192 -22.86 20.60 -13.54
CA GLY A 192 -23.41 21.93 -13.33
C GLY A 192 -24.68 21.93 -12.48
N GLU A 193 -25.53 20.91 -12.64
CA GLU A 193 -26.72 20.72 -11.82
C GLU A 193 -26.37 20.25 -10.39
N GLN A 194 -25.40 19.34 -10.26
CA GLN A 194 -24.92 18.87 -8.95
C GLN A 194 -24.14 19.94 -8.17
N LEU A 195 -23.47 20.85 -8.88
CA LEU A 195 -22.71 21.97 -8.31
C LEU A 195 -23.50 23.29 -8.31
N ASP A 196 -24.84 23.27 -8.30
CA ASP A 196 -25.64 24.49 -8.05
C ASP A 196 -25.49 24.94 -6.58
N VAL A 197 -24.31 25.51 -6.28
CA VAL A 197 -23.90 26.07 -4.99
C VAL A 197 -24.86 27.17 -4.55
N LYS A 198 -25.60 27.79 -5.48
CA LYS A 198 -26.58 28.83 -5.18
C LYS A 198 -27.82 28.24 -4.51
N LYS A 199 -28.37 27.13 -5.04
CA LYS A 199 -29.49 26.42 -4.39
C LYS A 199 -29.07 25.78 -3.07
N GLN A 200 -27.90 25.13 -3.03
CA GLN A 200 -27.37 24.54 -1.79
C GLN A 200 -27.06 25.61 -0.73
N GLY A 201 -26.54 26.77 -1.16
CA GLY A 201 -26.27 27.92 -0.32
C GLY A 201 -27.55 28.57 0.22
N GLN A 202 -28.60 28.72 -0.58
CA GLN A 202 -29.90 29.21 -0.12
C GLN A 202 -30.52 28.26 0.92
N ALA A 203 -30.47 26.94 0.70
CA ALA A 203 -30.97 25.96 1.67
C ALA A 203 -30.18 25.99 2.99
N LEU A 204 -28.87 26.16 2.93
CA LEU A 204 -28.02 26.34 4.12
C LEU A 204 -28.29 27.66 4.84
N LEU A 205 -28.49 28.76 4.11
CA LEU A 205 -28.83 30.06 4.69
C LEU A 205 -30.20 30.04 5.38
N HIS A 206 -31.21 29.39 4.78
CA HIS A 206 -32.53 29.24 5.39
C HIS A 206 -32.46 28.44 6.69
N SER A 207 -31.79 27.28 6.67
CA SER A 207 -31.62 26.45 7.87
C SER A 207 -30.74 27.10 8.94
N ALA A 208 -29.78 27.95 8.56
CA ALA A 208 -29.00 28.75 9.50
C ALA A 208 -29.83 29.87 10.14
N ASN A 209 -30.68 30.56 9.35
CA ASN A 209 -31.54 31.62 9.86
C ASN A 209 -32.63 31.08 10.80
N GLU A 210 -33.24 29.94 10.47
CA GLU A 210 -34.23 29.27 11.32
C GLU A 210 -33.64 28.90 12.69
N LYS A 211 -32.47 28.23 12.69
CA LYS A 211 -31.77 27.86 13.94
C LYS A 211 -31.28 29.06 14.74
N PHE A 212 -30.91 30.15 14.04
CA PHE A 212 -30.52 31.38 14.71
C PHE A 212 -31.71 32.02 15.44
N GLN A 213 -32.90 32.02 14.84
CA GLN A 213 -34.10 32.52 15.51
C GLN A 213 -34.52 31.62 16.67
N GLU A 214 -34.49 30.30 16.51
CA GLU A 214 -34.74 29.34 17.60
C GLU A 214 -33.75 29.56 18.77
N SER A 215 -32.47 29.81 18.47
CA SER A 215 -31.46 30.10 19.48
C SER A 215 -31.67 31.45 20.17
N LYS A 216 -32.20 32.45 19.46
CA LYS A 216 -32.55 33.76 20.04
C LYS A 216 -33.75 33.65 20.97
N GLU A 217 -34.79 32.93 20.56
CA GLU A 217 -35.98 32.69 21.38
C GLU A 217 -35.60 31.89 22.64
N PHE A 218 -34.77 30.85 22.49
CA PHE A 218 -34.24 30.10 23.62
C PHE A 218 -33.37 30.95 24.56
N ALA A 219 -32.49 31.78 24.01
CA ALA A 219 -31.65 32.69 24.81
C ALA A 219 -32.48 33.77 25.51
N ALA A 220 -33.50 34.33 24.84
CA ALA A 220 -34.41 35.30 25.41
C ALA A 220 -35.27 34.70 26.53
N ALA A 221 -35.80 33.48 26.34
CA ALA A 221 -36.54 32.75 27.37
C ALA A 221 -35.64 32.47 28.58
N LYS A 222 -34.39 32.05 28.36
CA LYS A 222 -33.43 31.78 29.44
C LYS A 222 -32.95 33.04 30.15
N LEU A 223 -32.85 34.17 29.45
CA LEU A 223 -32.55 35.48 30.03
C LEU A 223 -33.72 36.03 30.83
N ALA A 224 -34.95 35.81 30.39
CA ALA A 224 -36.15 36.18 31.14
C ALA A 224 -36.28 35.38 32.44
N ASP A 225 -35.98 34.08 32.41
CA ASP A 225 -35.92 33.19 33.58
C ASP A 225 -34.82 33.59 34.59
N LEU A 226 -33.71 34.15 34.09
CA LEU A 226 -32.64 34.73 34.92
C LEU A 226 -32.96 36.15 35.43
N GLY A 227 -33.91 36.86 34.80
CA GLY A 227 -34.22 38.27 35.06
C GLY A 227 -34.78 38.57 36.45
N ASP A 228 -35.43 37.59 37.09
CA ASP A 228 -35.93 37.71 38.46
C ASP A 228 -34.80 37.69 39.52
N SER A 229 -33.55 37.40 39.12
CA SER A 229 -32.43 37.21 40.07
C SER A 229 -31.14 37.96 39.73
N VAL A 230 -31.12 38.86 38.73
CA VAL A 230 -29.89 39.51 38.23
C VAL A 230 -30.06 41.04 38.04
N PRO A 231 -29.10 41.89 38.46
CA PRO A 231 -29.19 43.34 38.33
C PRO A 231 -29.16 43.84 36.86
N PRO A 232 -29.87 44.96 36.56
CA PRO A 232 -30.11 45.44 35.19
C PRO A 232 -28.84 45.89 34.44
N SER A 233 -27.76 46.22 35.15
CA SER A 233 -26.48 46.58 34.54
C SER A 233 -25.72 45.38 33.95
N LEU A 234 -26.03 44.16 34.42
CA LEU A 234 -25.46 42.93 33.88
C LEU A 234 -26.22 42.44 32.66
N THR A 235 -27.56 42.61 32.63
CA THR A 235 -28.39 42.26 31.48
C THR A 235 -28.09 43.15 30.27
N GLU A 236 -27.89 44.45 30.45
CA GLU A 236 -27.45 45.35 29.37
C GLU A 236 -26.07 44.97 28.80
N ARG A 237 -25.11 44.60 29.66
CA ARG A 237 -23.77 44.19 29.24
C ARG A 237 -23.77 42.86 28.50
N LEU A 238 -24.61 41.92 28.93
CA LEU A 238 -24.82 40.64 28.25
C LEU A 238 -25.52 40.84 26.90
N ALA A 239 -26.57 41.66 26.83
CA ALA A 239 -27.26 41.97 25.58
C ALA A 239 -26.34 42.65 24.56
N ALA A 240 -25.50 43.60 24.99
CA ALA A 240 -24.49 44.24 24.15
C ALA A 240 -23.45 43.24 23.62
N ARG A 241 -22.95 42.33 24.48
CA ARG A 241 -21.99 41.29 24.10
C ARG A 241 -22.57 40.26 23.13
N TRP A 242 -23.84 39.92 23.26
CA TRP A 242 -24.52 39.01 22.34
C TRP A 242 -24.70 39.61 20.94
N LYS A 243 -24.86 40.93 20.84
CA LYS A 243 -24.89 41.64 19.54
C LYS A 243 -23.55 41.56 18.82
N ASP A 244 -22.44 41.68 19.54
CA ASP A 244 -21.08 41.57 18.97
C ASP A 244 -20.68 40.12 18.65
N LEU A 245 -21.16 39.15 19.44
CA LEU A 245 -20.87 37.72 19.26
C LEU A 245 -21.82 37.00 18.29
N ALA A 246 -22.93 37.61 17.89
CA ALA A 246 -23.88 37.04 16.94
C ALA A 246 -23.24 36.69 15.59
N ALA A 247 -22.20 37.44 15.17
CA ALA A 247 -21.43 37.15 13.97
C ALA A 247 -20.53 35.89 14.12
N PHE A 248 -20.12 35.55 15.34
CA PHE A 248 -19.31 34.35 15.63
C PHE A 248 -20.19 33.11 15.86
N ALA A 249 -21.39 33.28 16.43
CA ALA A 249 -22.33 32.19 16.68
C ALA A 249 -22.89 31.59 15.37
N THR A 250 -23.15 32.42 14.36
CA THR A 250 -23.59 31.97 13.02
C THR A 250 -22.51 31.13 12.33
N ALA A 251 -21.23 31.52 12.43
CA ALA A 251 -20.11 30.73 11.90
C ALA A 251 -19.94 29.37 12.63
N ALA A 252 -20.11 29.35 13.95
CA ALA A 252 -20.01 28.12 14.74
C ALA A 252 -21.14 27.11 14.43
N VAL A 253 -22.38 27.57 14.20
CA VAL A 253 -23.51 26.69 13.83
C VAL A 253 -23.30 26.07 12.46
N VAL A 254 -22.81 26.84 11.48
CA VAL A 254 -22.46 26.32 10.15
C VAL A 254 -21.34 25.28 10.26
N PHE A 255 -20.31 25.54 11.07
CA PHE A 255 -19.22 24.61 11.30
C PHE A 255 -19.67 23.29 11.94
N VAL A 256 -20.54 23.34 12.96
CA VAL A 256 -21.06 22.14 13.65
C VAL A 256 -21.98 21.32 12.74
N VAL A 257 -22.81 21.96 11.90
CA VAL A 257 -23.65 21.26 10.92
C VAL A 257 -22.79 20.60 9.84
N ALA A 258 -21.75 21.27 9.35
CA ALA A 258 -20.80 20.69 8.40
C ALA A 258 -20.02 19.51 9.01
N LEU A 259 -19.55 19.64 10.25
CA LEU A 259 -18.81 18.60 10.98
C LEU A 259 -19.68 17.35 11.22
N ARG A 260 -20.95 17.53 11.59
CA ARG A 260 -21.89 16.42 11.83
C ARG A 260 -22.25 15.66 10.55
N LYS A 261 -22.25 16.34 9.40
CA LYS A 261 -22.47 15.71 8.08
C LYS A 261 -21.22 14.95 7.61
N LEU A 262 -20.02 15.40 7.97
CA LEU A 262 -18.75 14.74 7.64
C LEU A 262 -18.52 13.45 8.47
N LEU A 263 -18.93 13.46 9.74
CA LEU A 263 -18.76 12.33 10.68
C LEU A 263 -19.84 11.23 10.54
N LYS A 264 -20.84 11.42 9.67
CA LYS A 264 -21.90 10.44 9.38
C LYS A 264 -21.64 9.62 8.10
N LYS A 265 -20.40 9.62 7.59
CA LYS A 265 -19.94 8.67 6.56
C LYS A 265 -19.46 7.37 7.18
#